data_AF-A0A9R0VN55-F1
#
_entry.id   AF-A0A9R0VN55-F1
#
_cell.length_a   1.000
_cell.length_b   1.000
_cell.length_c   1.000
_cell.angle_alpha   90.00
_cell.angle_beta   90.00
_cell.angle_gamma   90.00
#
_symmetry.space_group_name_H-M   'P 1'
#
loop_
_entity.id
_entity.type
_entity.pdbx_description
1 polymer ?
#
loop_
_entity_poly.entity_id
_entity_poly.type
_entity_poly.pdbx_seq_one_letter_code
_entity_poly.pdbx_strand_id
1 'polypeptide(L)'
;MLPLLLISTLPAFTLLLVAPASCKPWKLVRELGLVALLLARELLRHSASAAAGAGRKEQQGARMPPSKPKTPPPALAEGDADALPVLDLPELALERVLEELSPASLAAMACVCAGLRDRCSMDGLWARHVRRKWGRVLGAAARREWQAELAARAAAAALPRPARRRGLADSLACAWPFSWIGRRWLKEDAAAAARSAPAPPADTVAAWYRALECGDFWFPAQVYNREDGHVGFLLSCYDAHLRYDRRTDTFTARYPPHGRKPAKEEEGVPWCRVRAAPLSTPAQDLHASACLEDLRPGDHFEIQWRKNKDFPYGWWYGVVGHLEPCNANEHLCRCHEDDTIMLEFKHYAAGSRWRQTTVSRKDHREKGDETDGFYGGIRKLQTKDEISTWRRFWPVDVLS
;
A
#
# COMPACT_ATOMS: atom_id res chain seq x y z
N MET A 1 5.58 25.51 18.04
CA MET A 1 5.99 24.27 17.33
C MET A 1 7.20 23.61 17.98
N LEU A 2 8.31 24.32 18.23
CA LEU A 2 9.49 23.76 18.93
C LEU A 2 9.21 22.97 20.24
N PRO A 3 8.32 23.40 21.16
CA PRO A 3 8.11 22.69 22.43
C PRO A 3 7.50 21.29 22.26
N LEU A 4 6.65 21.09 21.24
CA LEU A 4 5.99 19.81 20.98
C LEU A 4 6.96 18.76 20.40
N LEU A 5 8.02 19.21 19.71
CA LEU A 5 9.08 18.31 19.23
C LEU A 5 9.96 17.79 20.37
N LEU A 6 10.28 18.63 21.36
CA LEU A 6 11.06 18.24 22.55
C LEU A 6 10.34 17.22 23.44
N ILE A 7 9.03 17.37 23.61
CA ILE A 7 8.23 16.44 24.44
C ILE A 7 8.06 15.07 23.75
N SER A 8 8.08 15.03 22.41
CA SER A 8 7.91 13.80 21.61
C SER A 8 9.20 12.97 21.46
N THR A 9 10.37 13.62 21.43
CA THR A 9 11.65 12.91 21.20
C THR A 9 12.24 12.30 22.47
N LEU A 10 12.07 12.91 23.64
CA LEU A 10 12.64 12.43 24.90
C LEU A 10 12.24 10.99 25.29
N PRO A 11 10.97 10.54 25.15
CA PRO A 11 10.58 9.15 25.47
C PRO A 11 11.16 8.11 24.49
N ALA A 12 11.35 8.49 23.22
CA ALA A 12 11.88 7.60 22.20
C ALA A 12 13.38 7.30 22.42
N PHE A 13 14.15 8.28 22.89
CA PHE A 13 15.57 8.11 23.18
C PHE A 13 15.84 7.41 24.53
N THR A 14 14.98 7.56 25.54
CA THR A 14 15.14 6.82 26.81
C THR A 14 14.79 5.33 26.67
N LEU A 15 13.79 4.97 25.85
CA LEU A 15 13.48 3.56 25.55
C LEU A 15 14.64 2.80 24.88
N LEU A 16 15.49 3.50 24.13
CA LEU A 16 16.71 2.94 23.52
C LEU A 16 17.84 2.63 24.53
N LEU A 17 17.74 3.13 25.77
CA LEU A 17 18.75 2.97 26.83
C LEU A 17 18.34 1.95 27.92
N VAL A 18 17.09 1.47 27.93
CA VAL A 18 16.53 0.65 29.02
C VAL A 18 16.19 -0.79 28.60
N ALA A 19 16.40 -1.16 27.33
CA ALA A 19 16.19 -2.54 26.88
C ALA A 19 17.18 -3.52 27.57
N PRO A 20 16.71 -4.58 28.26
CA PRO A 20 17.57 -5.47 29.02
C PRO A 20 18.45 -6.32 28.10
N ALA A 21 19.70 -6.55 28.55
CA ALA A 21 20.72 -7.18 27.74
C ALA A 21 20.43 -8.67 27.45
N SER A 22 20.32 -9.01 26.16
CA SER A 22 20.86 -10.27 25.65
C SER A 22 21.48 -10.02 24.26
N CYS A 23 22.61 -10.69 24.01
CA CYS A 23 23.45 -10.59 22.81
C CYS A 23 24.10 -9.20 22.53
N LYS A 24 25.43 -9.16 22.63
CA LYS A 24 26.27 -8.00 22.30
C LYS A 24 26.14 -7.64 20.81
N PRO A 25 25.91 -6.36 20.50
CA PRO A 25 26.92 -5.65 19.74
C PRO A 25 27.19 -4.26 20.34
N TRP A 26 28.14 -4.20 21.28
CA TRP A 26 28.59 -2.94 21.89
C TRP A 26 29.02 -1.88 20.88
N LYS A 27 29.49 -2.28 19.68
CA LYS A 27 29.73 -1.36 18.58
C LYS A 27 28.44 -0.68 18.12
N LEU A 28 27.39 -1.44 17.77
CA LEU A 28 26.13 -0.87 17.28
C LEU A 28 25.50 0.11 18.29
N VAL A 29 25.48 -0.26 19.58
CA VAL A 29 24.96 0.62 20.64
C VAL A 29 25.80 1.90 20.77
N ARG A 30 27.13 1.82 20.61
CA ARG A 30 28.02 2.99 20.68
C ARG A 30 27.90 3.88 19.44
N GLU A 31 27.79 3.31 18.24
CA GLU A 31 27.57 4.09 17.01
C GLU A 31 26.17 4.76 17.01
N LEU A 32 25.12 4.05 17.43
CA LEU A 32 23.79 4.63 17.62
C LEU A 32 23.79 5.73 18.70
N GLY A 33 24.55 5.55 19.79
CA GLY A 33 24.74 6.57 20.83
C GLY A 33 25.49 7.80 20.34
N LEU A 34 26.49 7.64 19.47
CA LEU A 34 27.21 8.74 18.82
C LEU A 34 26.31 9.52 17.87
N VAL A 35 25.52 8.82 17.04
CA VAL A 35 24.51 9.46 16.16
C VAL A 35 23.47 10.22 16.99
N ALA A 36 22.98 9.65 18.10
CA ALA A 36 22.06 10.32 19.01
C ALA A 36 22.67 11.60 19.62
N LEU A 37 23.94 11.55 20.05
CA LEU A 37 24.68 12.70 20.59
C LEU A 37 24.88 13.82 19.55
N LEU A 38 25.20 13.46 18.31
CA LEU A 38 25.35 14.42 17.21
C LEU A 38 24.03 15.10 16.87
N LEU A 39 22.93 14.34 16.80
CA LEU A 39 21.58 14.88 16.58
C LEU A 39 21.12 15.79 17.74
N ALA A 40 21.37 15.41 18.98
CA ALA A 40 21.06 16.23 20.16
C ALA A 40 21.86 17.54 20.19
N ARG A 41 23.15 17.48 19.84
CA ARG A 41 24.02 18.66 19.71
C ARG A 41 23.51 19.64 18.65
N GLU A 42 22.98 19.15 17.54
CA GLU A 42 22.48 19.99 16.46
C GLU A 42 21.12 20.64 16.80
N LEU A 43 20.22 19.90 17.46
CA LEU A 43 18.99 20.46 18.02
C LEU A 43 19.26 21.60 19.03
N LEU A 44 20.36 21.51 19.80
CA LEU A 44 20.81 22.56 20.72
C LEU A 44 21.44 23.77 20.00
N ARG A 45 22.10 23.58 18.87
CA ARG A 45 22.64 24.68 18.04
C ARG A 45 21.52 25.49 17.38
N HIS A 46 20.51 24.82 16.82
CA HIS A 46 19.38 25.50 16.19
C HIS A 46 18.49 26.25 17.19
N SER A 47 18.36 25.79 18.44
CA SER A 47 17.64 26.55 19.47
C SER A 47 18.41 27.79 19.93
N ALA A 48 19.75 27.70 20.01
CA ALA A 48 20.61 28.84 20.33
C ALA A 48 20.64 29.90 19.22
N SER A 49 20.71 29.50 17.94
CA SER A 49 20.69 30.45 16.81
C SER A 49 19.33 31.14 16.64
N ALA A 50 18.22 30.42 16.90
CA ALA A 50 16.89 31.01 16.94
C ALA A 50 16.72 32.06 18.06
N ALA A 51 17.37 31.86 19.22
CA ALA A 51 17.39 32.85 20.30
C ALA A 51 18.22 34.09 19.95
N ALA A 52 19.38 33.91 19.30
CA ALA A 52 20.23 35.03 18.86
C ALA A 52 19.57 35.90 17.78
N GLY A 53 18.76 35.31 16.89
CA GLY A 53 18.04 36.04 15.84
C GLY A 53 16.95 37.00 16.34
N ALA A 54 16.46 36.83 17.57
CA ALA A 54 15.41 37.68 18.14
C ALA A 54 15.92 39.04 18.66
N GLY A 55 17.23 39.18 18.90
CA GLY A 55 17.82 40.35 19.58
C GLY A 55 18.20 41.54 18.69
N ARG A 56 17.96 41.48 17.37
CA ARG A 56 18.36 42.55 16.41
C ARG A 56 17.17 43.09 15.61
N LYS A 57 16.31 43.88 16.27
CA LYS A 57 15.30 44.70 15.56
C LYS A 57 14.89 45.96 16.31
N GLU A 58 15.85 46.82 16.65
CA GLU A 58 15.54 48.22 16.94
C GLU A 58 16.66 49.16 16.46
N GLN A 59 16.25 50.39 16.13
CA GLN A 59 17.06 51.55 15.71
C GLN A 59 17.70 51.50 14.31
N GLN A 60 17.07 52.22 13.37
CA GLN A 60 17.72 52.79 12.18
C GLN A 60 17.18 54.21 11.94
N GLY A 61 18.06 55.21 11.90
CA GLY A 61 17.66 56.61 11.74
C GLY A 61 18.82 57.55 11.36
N ALA A 62 18.82 57.97 10.09
CA ALA A 62 19.43 59.20 9.53
C ALA A 62 20.97 59.40 9.44
N ARG A 63 21.47 59.29 8.19
CA ARG A 63 22.31 60.25 7.41
C ARG A 63 23.78 60.54 7.80
N MET A 64 24.66 60.38 6.79
CA MET A 64 26.13 60.62 6.70
C MET A 64 26.43 61.87 5.80
N PRO A 65 27.68 62.21 5.35
CA PRO A 65 29.10 61.85 5.70
C PRO A 65 29.96 63.16 5.94
N PRO A 66 31.31 63.28 5.76
CA PRO A 66 32.42 62.35 5.37
C PRO A 66 33.68 62.45 6.32
N SER A 67 34.95 62.05 6.04
CA SER A 67 35.65 61.44 4.87
C SER A 67 36.97 60.70 5.24
N LYS A 68 37.43 59.78 4.36
CA LYS A 68 38.84 59.39 4.05
C LYS A 68 39.66 58.51 5.05
N PRO A 69 40.71 57.76 4.58
CA PRO A 69 40.71 56.30 4.76
C PRO A 69 41.99 55.65 5.38
N LYS A 70 41.91 54.36 5.75
CA LYS A 70 43.09 53.45 5.85
C LYS A 70 42.75 51.95 5.81
N THR A 71 43.50 51.22 4.97
CA THR A 71 43.95 49.80 4.94
C THR A 71 43.14 48.66 5.63
N PRO A 72 42.93 47.48 4.98
CA PRO A 72 42.07 46.41 5.49
C PRO A 72 42.75 45.40 6.44
N PRO A 73 42.01 44.80 7.40
CA PRO A 73 42.36 43.55 8.09
C PRO A 73 41.96 42.31 7.25
N PRO A 74 42.47 41.10 7.57
CA PRO A 74 42.47 39.97 6.65
C PRO A 74 41.09 39.33 6.45
N ALA A 75 40.95 38.61 5.34
CA ALA A 75 39.77 37.81 5.03
C ALA A 75 39.47 36.81 6.16
N LEU A 76 38.36 37.03 6.86
CA LEU A 76 37.68 35.95 7.55
C LEU A 76 37.24 34.97 6.46
N ALA A 77 37.74 33.74 6.54
CA ALA A 77 37.31 32.67 5.65
C ALA A 77 35.79 32.58 5.66
N GLU A 78 35.18 32.49 4.47
CA GLU A 78 33.78 32.12 4.36
C GLU A 78 33.64 30.74 5.01
N GLY A 79 32.94 30.71 6.15
CA GLY A 79 32.74 29.49 6.92
C GLY A 79 31.87 28.56 6.10
N ASP A 80 32.49 27.48 5.61
CA ASP A 80 31.83 26.44 4.82
C ASP A 80 30.56 25.96 5.51
N ALA A 81 29.44 26.02 4.80
CA ALA A 81 28.12 25.86 5.40
C ALA A 81 27.74 24.38 5.48
N ASP A 82 27.78 23.85 6.70
CA ASP A 82 27.08 22.63 7.14
C ASP A 82 27.37 21.33 6.38
N ALA A 83 28.64 20.91 6.37
CA ALA A 83 28.96 19.48 6.30
C ALA A 83 28.48 18.78 7.58
N LEU A 84 27.39 18.01 7.48
CA LEU A 84 26.83 17.22 8.59
C LEU A 84 27.62 15.92 8.76
N PRO A 85 28.14 15.57 9.94
CA PRO A 85 28.93 14.34 10.15
C PRO A 85 28.24 13.02 9.81
N VAL A 86 26.91 13.02 9.66
CA VAL A 86 26.11 11.88 9.20
C VAL A 86 26.15 11.74 7.67
N LEU A 87 26.27 12.85 6.94
CA LEU A 87 26.48 12.87 5.48
C LEU A 87 27.92 12.55 5.09
N ASP A 88 28.88 12.72 6.01
CA ASP A 88 30.29 12.36 5.83
C ASP A 88 30.56 10.84 5.96
N LEU A 89 29.53 10.04 6.25
CA LEU A 89 29.62 8.58 6.25
C LEU A 89 29.81 8.06 4.81
N PRO A 90 30.55 6.94 4.59
CA PRO A 90 30.61 6.29 3.30
C PRO A 90 29.21 5.96 2.78
N GLU A 91 28.96 6.24 1.50
CA GLU A 91 27.65 6.15 0.84
C GLU A 91 26.86 4.88 1.24
N LEU A 92 27.49 3.71 1.06
CA LEU A 92 26.93 2.39 1.36
C LEU A 92 26.60 2.19 2.84
N ALA A 93 27.33 2.83 3.76
CA ALA A 93 27.05 2.75 5.20
C ALA A 93 25.82 3.57 5.56
N LEU A 94 25.69 4.78 5.00
CA LEU A 94 24.53 5.64 5.21
C LEU A 94 23.27 5.03 4.58
N GLU A 95 23.35 4.52 3.35
CA GLU A 95 22.25 3.79 2.70
C GLU A 95 21.75 2.61 3.55
N ARG A 96 22.66 1.80 4.10
CA ARG A 96 22.30 0.67 4.98
C ARG A 96 21.64 1.11 6.29
N VAL A 97 22.05 2.24 6.86
CA VAL A 97 21.36 2.81 8.04
C VAL A 97 19.94 3.24 7.65
N LEU A 98 19.77 3.92 6.52
CA LEU A 98 18.45 4.37 6.03
C LEU A 98 17.53 3.19 5.66
N GLU A 99 18.05 2.09 5.11
CA GLU A 99 17.29 0.88 4.77
C GLU A 99 16.64 0.18 5.98
N GLU A 100 17.19 0.35 7.19
CA GLU A 100 16.66 -0.25 8.42
C GLU A 100 15.70 0.68 9.19
N LEU A 101 15.59 1.95 8.79
CA LEU A 101 14.67 2.90 9.42
C LEU A 101 13.20 2.55 9.13
N SER A 102 12.31 2.87 10.07
CA SER A 102 10.86 2.78 9.81
C SER A 102 10.41 3.86 8.79
N PRO A 103 9.29 3.67 8.07
CA PRO A 103 8.73 4.70 7.20
C PRO A 103 8.49 6.06 7.88
N ALA A 104 8.13 6.05 9.17
CA ALA A 104 7.98 7.28 9.97
C ALA A 104 9.34 7.92 10.30
N SER A 105 10.34 7.10 10.60
CA SER A 105 11.73 7.55 10.83
C SER A 105 12.35 8.12 9.55
N LEU A 106 12.15 7.50 8.39
CA LEU A 106 12.58 8.02 7.08
C LEU A 106 11.94 9.38 6.78
N ALA A 107 10.62 9.50 7.01
CA ALA A 107 9.92 10.78 6.84
C ALA A 107 10.43 11.87 7.79
N ALA A 108 10.82 11.52 9.02
CA ALA A 108 11.44 12.46 9.95
C ALA A 108 12.87 12.86 9.52
N MET A 109 13.69 11.89 9.10
CA MET A 109 15.05 12.16 8.60
C MET A 109 15.07 13.04 7.35
N ALA A 110 14.07 12.88 6.47
CA ALA A 110 13.91 13.70 5.28
C ALA A 110 13.64 15.20 5.57
N CYS A 111 13.30 15.55 6.82
CA CYS A 111 13.09 16.92 7.26
C CYS A 111 14.35 17.59 7.85
N VAL A 112 15.44 16.86 8.08
CA VAL A 112 16.65 17.37 8.77
C VAL A 112 17.46 18.32 7.88
N CYS A 113 17.78 17.91 6.66
CA CYS A 113 18.52 18.72 5.68
C CYS A 113 18.20 18.31 4.24
N ALA A 114 18.69 19.04 3.24
CA ALA A 114 18.49 18.71 1.83
C ALA A 114 19.09 17.34 1.44
N GLY A 115 20.36 17.09 1.76
CA GLY A 115 21.01 15.81 1.42
C GLY A 115 20.32 14.58 2.01
N LEU A 116 19.80 14.67 3.25
CA LEU A 116 19.00 13.59 3.85
C LEU A 116 17.59 13.50 3.25
N ARG A 117 16.98 14.60 2.81
CA ARG A 117 15.69 14.61 2.11
C ARG A 117 15.75 13.78 0.84
N ASP A 118 16.77 14.00 0.02
CA ASP A 118 16.92 13.33 -1.27
C ASP A 118 17.18 11.83 -1.07
N ARG A 119 18.14 11.49 -0.20
CA ARG A 119 18.46 10.10 0.19
C ARG A 119 17.25 9.35 0.79
N CYS A 120 16.53 9.97 1.73
CA CYS A 120 15.35 9.36 2.34
C CYS A 120 14.14 9.29 1.39
N SER A 121 14.17 9.98 0.25
CA SER A 121 13.13 9.92 -0.79
C SER A 121 13.45 8.92 -1.90
N MET A 122 14.60 8.26 -1.88
CA MET A 122 15.00 7.29 -2.89
C MET A 122 14.03 6.10 -2.98
N ASP A 123 13.54 5.81 -4.18
CA ASP A 123 12.56 4.75 -4.44
C ASP A 123 13.04 3.35 -4.01
N GLY A 124 14.35 3.10 -3.99
CA GLY A 124 14.92 1.83 -3.51
C GLY A 124 14.54 1.50 -2.06
N LEU A 125 14.62 2.49 -1.16
CA LEU A 125 14.24 2.36 0.26
C LEU A 125 12.74 2.06 0.38
N TRP A 126 11.91 2.87 -0.28
CA TRP A 126 10.45 2.73 -0.23
C TRP A 126 9.96 1.44 -0.90
N ALA A 127 10.61 0.98 -1.98
CA ALA A 127 10.31 -0.29 -2.62
C ALA A 127 10.57 -1.49 -1.69
N ARG A 128 11.60 -1.42 -0.82
CA ARG A 128 11.84 -2.42 0.24
C ARG A 128 10.70 -2.42 1.26
N HIS A 129 10.21 -1.26 1.70
CA HIS A 129 9.03 -1.16 2.59
C HIS A 129 7.73 -1.65 1.95
N VAL A 130 7.47 -1.27 0.69
CA VAL A 130 6.31 -1.77 -0.09
C VAL A 130 6.36 -3.29 -0.17
N ARG A 131 7.48 -3.89 -0.59
CA ARG A 131 7.62 -5.35 -0.65
C ARG A 131 7.40 -6.02 0.70
N ARG A 132 7.95 -5.47 1.79
CA ARG A 132 7.89 -6.07 3.13
C ARG A 132 6.48 -6.09 3.74
N LYS A 133 5.73 -5.00 3.66
CA LYS A 133 4.36 -4.92 4.23
C LYS A 133 3.30 -5.37 3.22
N TRP A 134 3.39 -4.91 1.98
CA TRP A 134 2.32 -4.98 1.00
C TRP A 134 2.53 -6.03 -0.10
N GLY A 135 3.72 -6.65 -0.19
CA GLY A 135 4.07 -7.57 -1.28
C GLY A 135 3.23 -8.85 -1.38
N ARG A 136 2.44 -9.20 -0.35
CA ARG A 136 1.48 -10.32 -0.38
C ARG A 136 0.10 -9.93 -0.97
N VAL A 137 -0.24 -8.64 -0.95
CA VAL A 137 -1.59 -8.14 -1.32
C VAL A 137 -1.59 -7.29 -2.59
N LEU A 138 -0.48 -6.65 -2.95
CA LEU A 138 -0.35 -5.85 -4.16
C LEU A 138 0.15 -6.69 -5.34
N GLY A 139 -0.74 -6.95 -6.30
CA GLY A 139 -0.39 -7.56 -7.58
C GLY A 139 0.04 -6.53 -8.64
N ALA A 140 0.39 -7.01 -9.84
CA ALA A 140 0.71 -6.16 -11.00
C ALA A 140 -0.48 -5.27 -11.43
N ALA A 141 -1.72 -5.73 -11.20
CA ALA A 141 -2.92 -4.92 -11.44
C ALA A 141 -2.93 -3.63 -10.60
N ALA A 142 -2.64 -3.73 -9.29
CA ALA A 142 -2.60 -2.57 -8.39
C ALA A 142 -1.55 -1.53 -8.78
N ARG A 143 -0.40 -1.96 -9.32
CA ARG A 143 0.61 -1.04 -9.86
C ARG A 143 0.12 -0.32 -11.13
N ARG A 144 -0.56 -1.03 -12.03
CA ARG A 144 -1.13 -0.43 -13.26
C ARG A 144 -2.23 0.58 -12.94
N GLU A 145 -3.11 0.28 -11.99
CA GLU A 145 -4.15 1.21 -11.56
C GLU A 145 -3.58 2.47 -10.89
N TRP A 146 -2.55 2.32 -10.05
CA TRP A 146 -1.84 3.47 -9.48
C TRP A 146 -1.25 4.37 -10.58
N GLN A 147 -0.56 3.79 -11.56
CA GLN A 147 -0.01 4.53 -12.69
C GLN A 147 -1.09 5.22 -13.54
N ALA A 148 -2.23 4.55 -13.76
CA ALA A 148 -3.37 5.12 -14.46
C ALA A 148 -4.00 6.30 -13.68
N GLU A 149 -4.12 6.19 -12.36
CA GLU A 149 -4.62 7.29 -11.53
C GLU A 149 -3.66 8.49 -11.54
N LEU A 150 -2.35 8.25 -11.49
CA LEU A 150 -1.35 9.32 -11.62
C LEU A 150 -1.42 10.01 -12.98
N ALA A 151 -1.55 9.25 -14.07
CA ALA A 151 -1.72 9.79 -15.41
C ALA A 151 -3.02 10.61 -15.51
N ALA A 152 -4.12 10.15 -14.92
CA ALA A 152 -5.39 10.88 -14.87
C ALA A 152 -5.28 12.18 -14.06
N ARG A 153 -4.60 12.15 -12.90
CA ARG A 153 -4.32 13.35 -12.07
C ARG A 153 -3.45 14.36 -12.83
N ALA A 154 -2.44 13.90 -13.57
CA ALA A 154 -1.58 14.76 -14.40
C ALA A 154 -2.36 15.39 -15.57
N ALA A 155 -3.19 14.60 -16.28
CA ALA A 155 -4.05 15.10 -17.34
C ALA A 155 -5.07 16.14 -16.83
N ALA A 156 -5.68 15.90 -15.66
CA ALA A 156 -6.59 16.84 -15.02
C ALA A 156 -5.90 18.15 -14.58
N ALA A 157 -4.62 18.10 -14.18
CA ALA A 157 -3.82 19.27 -13.86
C ALA A 157 -3.40 20.08 -15.11
N ALA A 158 -3.27 19.42 -16.27
CA ALA A 158 -2.94 20.05 -17.55
C ALA A 158 -4.15 20.72 -18.24
N LEU A 159 -5.38 20.36 -17.87
CA LEU A 159 -6.57 21.00 -18.42
C LEU A 159 -6.65 22.48 -17.98
N PRO A 160 -6.89 23.43 -18.91
CA PRO A 160 -7.12 24.82 -18.56
C PRO A 160 -8.30 24.91 -17.60
N ARG A 161 -8.09 25.51 -16.41
CA ARG A 161 -9.21 25.86 -15.51
C ARG A 161 -10.21 26.68 -16.32
N PRO A 162 -11.52 26.33 -16.32
CA PRO A 162 -12.51 27.14 -17.01
C PRO A 162 -12.43 28.56 -16.45
N ALA A 163 -12.25 29.54 -17.34
CA ALA A 163 -12.21 30.93 -16.96
C ALA A 163 -13.50 31.25 -16.20
N ARG A 164 -13.37 31.56 -14.90
CA ARG A 164 -14.50 31.84 -14.02
C ARG A 164 -15.23 33.06 -14.57
N ARG A 165 -16.27 32.85 -15.39
CA ARG A 165 -17.19 33.90 -15.83
C ARG A 165 -17.78 34.49 -14.57
N ARG A 166 -17.28 35.67 -14.18
CA ARG A 166 -17.90 36.51 -13.14
C ARG A 166 -19.32 36.77 -13.63
N GLY A 167 -20.30 36.19 -12.94
CA GLY A 167 -21.71 36.46 -13.26
C GLY A 167 -22.02 37.92 -12.90
N LEU A 168 -23.04 38.52 -13.53
CA LEU A 168 -23.48 39.88 -13.15
C LEU A 168 -23.81 39.99 -11.63
N ALA A 169 -24.19 38.89 -10.99
CA ALA A 169 -24.40 38.81 -9.55
C ALA A 169 -23.14 39.15 -8.71
N ASP A 170 -21.94 38.77 -9.17
CA ASP A 170 -20.68 39.12 -8.47
C ASP A 170 -20.42 40.64 -8.51
N SER A 171 -20.89 41.35 -9.55
CA SER A 171 -20.76 42.81 -9.67
C SER A 171 -21.74 43.57 -8.76
N LEU A 172 -22.92 43.01 -8.47
CA LEU A 172 -23.91 43.63 -7.59
C LEU A 172 -23.55 43.49 -6.09
N ALA A 173 -22.78 42.46 -5.73
CA ALA A 173 -22.25 42.30 -4.36
C ALA A 173 -21.28 43.43 -3.93
N CYS A 174 -20.71 44.17 -4.88
CA CYS A 174 -19.83 45.30 -4.62
C CYS A 174 -20.57 46.62 -4.30
N ALA A 175 -21.91 46.66 -4.43
CA ALA A 175 -22.69 47.88 -4.27
C ALA A 175 -23.25 48.09 -2.84
N TRP A 176 -23.05 47.16 -1.91
CA TRP A 176 -23.63 47.23 -0.55
C TRP A 176 -22.61 47.75 0.50
N PRO A 177 -22.88 48.88 1.20
CA PRO A 177 -21.87 49.57 2.02
C PRO A 177 -21.49 48.89 3.36
N PHE A 178 -21.92 47.66 3.63
CA PHE A 178 -21.68 46.96 4.91
C PHE A 178 -20.93 45.62 4.81
N SER A 179 -20.30 45.33 3.67
CA SER A 179 -19.59 44.05 3.43
C SER A 179 -18.32 43.82 4.25
N TRP A 180 -17.89 44.81 5.05
CA TRP A 180 -16.58 44.82 5.71
C TRP A 180 -16.56 43.96 6.99
N ILE A 181 -17.72 43.74 7.61
CA ILE A 181 -17.87 42.97 8.86
C ILE A 181 -17.91 41.45 8.59
N GLY A 182 -18.30 41.01 7.38
CA GLY A 182 -18.33 39.60 7.00
C GLY A 182 -16.97 38.98 6.64
N ARG A 183 -15.93 39.80 6.43
CA ARG A 183 -14.60 39.35 5.95
C ARG A 183 -13.63 38.88 7.04
N ARG A 184 -14.05 38.81 8.32
CA ARG A 184 -13.19 38.36 9.44
C ARG A 184 -13.44 36.90 9.87
N TRP A 185 -14.38 36.20 9.25
CA TRP A 185 -14.70 34.79 9.52
C TRP A 185 -14.73 33.93 8.24
N LEU A 186 -13.63 33.91 7.49
CA LEU A 186 -13.29 32.72 6.71
C LEU A 186 -11.76 32.50 6.72
N LYS A 187 -11.36 31.37 7.31
CA LYS A 187 -9.97 31.01 7.62
C LYS A 187 -9.31 30.32 6.41
N GLU A 188 -9.04 31.07 5.33
CA GLU A 188 -8.48 30.52 4.08
C GLU A 188 -6.96 30.70 3.89
N ASP A 189 -6.29 31.57 4.66
CA ASP A 189 -4.87 31.90 4.42
C ASP A 189 -3.90 30.73 4.71
N ALA A 190 -4.24 29.84 5.64
CA ALA A 190 -3.43 28.66 5.96
C ALA A 190 -3.40 27.63 4.80
N ALA A 191 -4.48 27.54 4.03
CA ALA A 191 -4.56 26.61 2.90
C ALA A 191 -3.85 27.15 1.65
N ALA A 192 -3.61 28.46 1.54
CA ALA A 192 -2.84 29.05 0.44
C ALA A 192 -1.32 28.86 0.62
N ALA A 193 -0.80 29.06 1.83
CA ALA A 193 0.62 28.86 2.14
C ALA A 193 1.07 27.39 2.06
N ALA A 194 0.15 26.43 2.26
CA ALA A 194 0.43 25.00 2.06
C ALA A 194 0.50 24.58 0.57
N ARG A 195 0.10 25.45 -0.37
CA ARG A 195 0.10 25.18 -1.83
C ARG A 195 1.34 25.66 -2.58
N SER A 196 2.27 26.36 -1.91
CA SER A 196 3.48 26.91 -2.53
C SER A 196 4.74 26.04 -2.33
N ALA A 197 4.69 25.01 -1.48
CA ALA A 197 5.66 23.92 -1.54
C ALA A 197 5.32 23.03 -2.75
N PRO A 198 6.28 22.69 -3.63
CA PRO A 198 6.02 21.70 -4.67
C PRO A 198 5.65 20.39 -4.00
N ALA A 199 4.47 19.85 -4.34
CA ALA A 199 4.13 18.49 -3.95
C ALA A 199 5.22 17.54 -4.48
N PRO A 200 5.72 16.58 -3.67
CA PRO A 200 6.71 15.63 -4.17
C PRO A 200 6.16 14.91 -5.41
N PRO A 201 7.01 14.57 -6.39
CA PRO A 201 6.56 13.91 -7.61
C PRO A 201 5.70 12.69 -7.26
N ALA A 202 4.45 12.75 -7.70
CA ALA A 202 3.41 11.81 -7.28
C ALA A 202 3.68 10.36 -7.74
N ASP A 203 4.61 10.18 -8.67
CA ASP A 203 5.06 8.89 -9.23
C ASP A 203 6.16 8.20 -8.41
N THR A 204 6.60 8.78 -7.29
CA THR A 204 7.56 8.10 -6.39
C THR A 204 6.93 6.91 -5.68
N VAL A 205 7.73 5.89 -5.41
CA VAL A 205 7.34 4.73 -4.58
C VAL A 205 7.03 5.17 -3.15
N ALA A 206 7.65 6.25 -2.67
CA ALA A 206 7.31 6.92 -1.41
C ALA A 206 5.86 7.46 -1.41
N ALA A 207 5.41 8.08 -2.50
CA ALA A 207 4.04 8.56 -2.64
C ALA A 207 3.03 7.40 -2.69
N TRP A 208 3.36 6.31 -3.39
CA TRP A 208 2.51 5.10 -3.41
C TRP A 208 2.38 4.44 -2.04
N TYR A 209 3.49 4.26 -1.32
CA TYR A 209 3.48 3.72 0.05
C TYR A 209 2.62 4.59 0.98
N ARG A 210 2.72 5.93 0.86
CA ARG A 210 1.90 6.86 1.64
C ARG A 210 0.41 6.73 1.31
N ALA A 211 0.05 6.68 0.03
CA ALA A 211 -1.35 6.56 -0.39
C ALA A 211 -2.00 5.26 0.12
N LEU A 212 -1.23 4.16 0.17
CA LEU A 212 -1.64 2.90 0.77
C LEU A 212 -1.81 3.00 2.31
N GLU A 213 -0.84 3.57 3.03
CA GLU A 213 -0.91 3.76 4.49
C GLU A 213 -2.02 4.69 4.96
N CYS A 214 -2.36 5.71 4.16
CA CYS A 214 -3.41 6.67 4.49
C CYS A 214 -4.82 6.21 4.08
N GLY A 215 -4.94 5.15 3.28
CA GLY A 215 -6.21 4.73 2.70
C GLY A 215 -6.70 5.64 1.56
N ASP A 216 -5.81 6.45 0.96
CA ASP A 216 -6.11 7.36 -0.15
C ASP A 216 -6.21 6.62 -1.50
N PHE A 217 -5.78 5.36 -1.56
CA PHE A 217 -5.78 4.54 -2.77
C PHE A 217 -6.62 3.26 -2.58
N TRP A 218 -7.53 3.02 -3.53
CA TRP A 218 -8.23 1.73 -3.68
C TRP A 218 -7.46 0.87 -4.67
N PHE A 219 -7.24 -0.41 -4.35
CA PHE A 219 -6.47 -1.31 -5.22
C PHE A 219 -7.14 -2.68 -5.43
N PRO A 220 -6.97 -3.30 -6.60
CA PRO A 220 -7.51 -4.62 -6.92
C PRO A 220 -6.76 -5.71 -6.16
N ALA A 221 -7.51 -6.57 -5.49
CA ALA A 221 -7.03 -7.75 -4.79
C ALA A 221 -8.14 -8.82 -4.79
N GLN A 222 -7.90 -9.95 -4.12
CA GLN A 222 -8.93 -10.95 -3.85
C GLN A 222 -9.10 -11.19 -2.35
N VAL A 223 -10.35 -11.44 -1.94
CA VAL A 223 -10.74 -11.72 -0.55
C VAL A 223 -11.23 -13.15 -0.44
N TYR A 224 -10.59 -13.93 0.43
CA TYR A 224 -11.01 -15.27 0.85
C TYR A 224 -12.31 -15.24 1.65
N ASN A 225 -13.16 -16.24 1.40
CA ASN A 225 -14.62 -16.31 1.59
C ASN A 225 -15.32 -15.18 2.37
N ARG A 226 -16.44 -14.78 1.77
CA ARG A 226 -17.28 -13.59 1.96
C ARG A 226 -18.47 -13.80 2.91
N GLU A 227 -18.79 -15.05 3.23
CA GLU A 227 -20.06 -15.42 3.85
C GLU A 227 -19.83 -16.19 5.15
N ASP A 228 -20.07 -15.52 6.29
CA ASP A 228 -19.79 -15.94 7.65
C ASP A 228 -20.40 -17.31 8.00
N GLY A 229 -19.64 -18.39 7.78
CA GLY A 229 -20.07 -19.76 8.06
C GLY A 229 -21.08 -20.35 7.08
N HIS A 230 -21.35 -19.72 5.92
CA HIS A 230 -22.21 -20.35 4.90
C HIS A 230 -21.47 -21.50 4.20
N VAL A 231 -21.84 -22.73 4.57
CA VAL A 231 -21.19 -23.99 4.16
C VAL A 231 -21.09 -24.14 2.64
N GLY A 232 -22.07 -23.62 1.88
CA GLY A 232 -22.08 -23.68 0.41
C GLY A 232 -21.02 -22.83 -0.30
N PHE A 233 -20.35 -21.91 0.41
CA PHE A 233 -19.38 -20.96 -0.18
C PHE A 233 -17.98 -21.10 0.42
N LEU A 234 -17.76 -22.11 1.26
CA LEU A 234 -16.46 -22.40 1.86
C LEU A 234 -15.38 -22.58 0.78
N LEU A 235 -14.15 -22.20 1.12
CA LEU A 235 -13.00 -22.28 0.21
C LEU A 235 -13.22 -21.58 -1.15
N SER A 236 -13.94 -20.45 -1.10
CA SER A 236 -14.05 -19.49 -2.21
C SER A 236 -13.16 -18.24 -2.00
N CYS A 237 -12.91 -17.50 -3.08
CA CYS A 237 -12.19 -16.24 -3.11
C CYS A 237 -12.75 -15.32 -4.21
N TYR A 238 -12.92 -14.03 -3.92
CA TYR A 238 -13.60 -13.07 -4.81
C TYR A 238 -12.75 -11.83 -5.09
N ASP A 239 -12.81 -11.33 -6.32
CA ASP A 239 -12.21 -10.04 -6.69
C ASP A 239 -12.89 -8.88 -5.95
N ALA A 240 -12.09 -7.98 -5.39
CA ALA A 240 -12.55 -6.78 -4.70
C ALA A 240 -11.54 -5.63 -4.88
N HIS A 241 -12.03 -4.40 -4.77
CA HIS A 241 -11.14 -3.25 -4.55
C HIS A 241 -10.99 -3.06 -3.04
N LEU A 242 -9.76 -2.94 -2.55
CA LEU A 242 -9.46 -2.78 -1.14
C LEU A 242 -8.95 -1.38 -0.83
N ARG A 243 -9.36 -0.85 0.32
CA ARG A 243 -8.79 0.33 0.96
C ARG A 243 -8.36 -0.04 2.37
N TYR A 244 -7.16 0.35 2.78
CA TYR A 244 -6.64 0.08 4.11
C TYR A 244 -7.13 1.11 5.14
N ASP A 245 -7.55 0.66 6.33
CA ASP A 245 -7.69 1.50 7.53
C ASP A 245 -6.53 1.21 8.49
N ARG A 246 -5.61 2.16 8.59
CA ARG A 246 -4.45 2.13 9.50
C ARG A 246 -4.83 2.13 10.98
N ARG A 247 -6.02 2.60 11.36
CA ARG A 247 -6.48 2.67 12.76
C ARG A 247 -6.85 1.28 13.30
N THR A 248 -7.40 0.42 12.45
CA THR A 248 -7.82 -0.95 12.80
C THR A 248 -6.86 -2.02 12.28
N ASP A 249 -5.93 -1.65 11.40
CA ASP A 249 -5.04 -2.56 10.65
C ASP A 249 -5.80 -3.60 9.80
N THR A 250 -6.88 -3.16 9.17
CA THR A 250 -7.77 -3.97 8.33
C THR A 250 -8.08 -3.28 7.00
N PHE A 251 -8.85 -3.95 6.14
CA PHE A 251 -9.33 -3.40 4.87
C PHE A 251 -10.84 -3.16 4.87
N THR A 252 -11.28 -2.11 4.17
CA THR A 252 -12.60 -2.08 3.55
C THR A 252 -12.49 -2.77 2.19
N ALA A 253 -13.29 -3.79 1.94
CA ALA A 253 -13.40 -4.46 0.65
C ALA A 253 -14.68 -4.03 -0.08
N ARG A 254 -14.54 -3.49 -1.29
CA ARG A 254 -15.65 -3.13 -2.18
C ARG A 254 -15.71 -4.13 -3.33
N TYR A 255 -16.75 -4.97 -3.31
CA TYR A 255 -16.99 -5.99 -4.32
C TYR A 255 -17.67 -5.38 -5.56
N PRO A 256 -17.47 -5.93 -6.78
CA PRO A 256 -18.19 -5.51 -7.97
C PRO A 256 -19.72 -5.50 -7.77
N PRO A 257 -20.47 -4.61 -8.46
CA PRO A 257 -21.93 -4.66 -8.47
C PRO A 257 -22.42 -5.95 -9.16
N HIS A 258 -23.62 -6.40 -8.81
CA HIS A 258 -24.19 -7.67 -9.28
C HIS A 258 -25.52 -7.38 -10.00
N GLY A 259 -25.50 -7.31 -11.34
CA GLY A 259 -26.64 -6.84 -12.13
C GLY A 259 -27.12 -5.46 -11.67
N ARG A 260 -28.36 -5.39 -11.15
CA ARG A 260 -28.96 -4.15 -10.62
C ARG A 260 -28.62 -3.85 -9.14
N LYS A 261 -27.93 -4.75 -8.44
CA LYS A 261 -27.56 -4.53 -7.03
C LYS A 261 -26.31 -3.65 -6.93
N PRO A 262 -26.27 -2.67 -6.00
CA PRO A 262 -25.09 -1.85 -5.78
C PRO A 262 -23.89 -2.70 -5.35
N ALA A 263 -22.69 -2.13 -5.47
CA ALA A 263 -21.47 -2.71 -4.90
C ALA A 263 -21.69 -2.97 -3.38
N LYS A 264 -21.36 -4.18 -2.92
CA LYS A 264 -21.34 -4.49 -1.48
C LYS A 264 -19.99 -4.04 -0.93
N GLU A 265 -20.00 -3.36 0.21
CA GLU A 265 -18.80 -3.11 1.00
C GLU A 265 -18.77 -3.99 2.25
N GLU A 266 -17.58 -4.40 2.67
CA GLU A 266 -17.29 -5.19 3.86
C GLU A 266 -16.14 -4.50 4.60
N GLU A 267 -16.37 -4.10 5.84
CA GLU A 267 -15.36 -3.47 6.70
C GLU A 267 -14.68 -4.51 7.60
N GLY A 268 -13.48 -4.19 8.09
CA GLY A 268 -12.77 -5.06 9.04
C GLY A 268 -12.11 -6.30 8.42
N VAL A 269 -11.97 -6.36 7.09
CA VAL A 269 -11.36 -7.52 6.41
C VAL A 269 -9.89 -7.65 6.85
N PRO A 270 -9.47 -8.76 7.48
CA PRO A 270 -8.13 -8.92 8.01
C PRO A 270 -7.11 -9.29 6.92
N TRP A 271 -5.84 -8.93 7.12
CA TRP A 271 -4.73 -9.27 6.22
C TRP A 271 -4.67 -10.75 5.82
N CYS A 272 -5.04 -11.67 6.71
CA CYS A 272 -5.01 -13.11 6.41
C CYS A 272 -6.04 -13.53 5.33
N ARG A 273 -7.14 -12.79 5.17
CA ARG A 273 -8.18 -13.03 4.14
C ARG A 273 -7.85 -12.36 2.80
N VAL A 274 -6.77 -11.61 2.67
CA VAL A 274 -6.43 -10.88 1.45
C VAL A 274 -5.27 -11.53 0.70
N ARG A 275 -5.37 -11.61 -0.63
CA ARG A 275 -4.24 -11.91 -1.52
C ARG A 275 -4.21 -10.98 -2.72
N ALA A 276 -3.04 -10.80 -3.32
CA ALA A 276 -2.95 -10.28 -4.67
C ALA A 276 -3.71 -11.18 -5.66
N ALA A 277 -4.37 -10.59 -6.66
CA ALA A 277 -4.98 -11.37 -7.74
C ALA A 277 -3.87 -12.15 -8.49
N PRO A 278 -3.96 -13.49 -8.59
CA PRO A 278 -2.92 -14.31 -9.22
C PRO A 278 -2.92 -14.20 -10.76
N LEU A 279 -4.00 -13.67 -11.33
CA LEU A 279 -4.23 -13.54 -12.76
C LEU A 279 -4.63 -12.09 -13.10
N SER A 280 -4.45 -11.72 -14.37
CA SER A 280 -4.94 -10.44 -14.93
C SER A 280 -6.26 -10.58 -15.69
N THR A 281 -6.87 -11.77 -15.69
CA THR A 281 -8.19 -12.02 -16.30
C THR A 281 -9.27 -11.25 -15.52
N PRO A 282 -10.12 -10.43 -16.16
CA PRO A 282 -11.24 -9.76 -15.51
C PRO A 282 -12.22 -10.74 -14.87
N ALA A 283 -12.89 -10.34 -13.79
CA ALA A 283 -13.84 -11.18 -13.06
C ALA A 283 -15.07 -11.62 -13.88
N GLN A 284 -15.34 -10.97 -15.01
CA GLN A 284 -16.43 -11.31 -15.93
C GLN A 284 -16.01 -12.34 -17.01
N ASP A 285 -14.71 -12.54 -17.20
CA ASP A 285 -14.15 -13.32 -18.31
C ASP A 285 -13.75 -14.72 -17.86
N LEU A 286 -14.02 -15.71 -18.72
CA LEU A 286 -13.63 -17.09 -18.48
C LEU A 286 -12.10 -17.23 -18.64
N HIS A 287 -11.43 -17.79 -17.63
CA HIS A 287 -9.99 -18.04 -17.65
C HIS A 287 -9.63 -19.20 -18.60
N ALA A 288 -8.80 -18.90 -19.59
CA ALA A 288 -8.25 -19.89 -20.52
C ALA A 288 -7.37 -20.90 -19.75
N SER A 289 -7.87 -22.13 -19.64
CA SER A 289 -7.32 -23.16 -18.75
C SER A 289 -6.14 -23.89 -19.39
N ALA A 290 -4.97 -23.25 -19.44
CA ALA A 290 -3.79 -23.81 -20.11
C ALA A 290 -3.18 -25.05 -19.40
N CYS A 291 -3.61 -25.36 -18.17
CA CYS A 291 -3.00 -26.39 -17.33
C CYS A 291 -3.67 -27.78 -17.39
N LEU A 292 -4.71 -27.96 -18.22
CA LEU A 292 -5.56 -29.17 -18.18
C LEU A 292 -4.78 -30.45 -18.44
N GLU A 293 -3.89 -30.47 -19.43
CA GLU A 293 -3.06 -31.64 -19.76
C GLU A 293 -2.12 -32.04 -18.60
N ASP A 294 -1.65 -31.07 -17.82
CA ASP A 294 -0.75 -31.29 -16.68
C ASP A 294 -1.46 -31.72 -15.39
N LEU A 295 -2.80 -31.77 -15.37
CA LEU A 295 -3.57 -32.17 -14.18
C LEU A 295 -3.56 -33.69 -13.98
N ARG A 296 -3.11 -34.08 -12.79
CA ARG A 296 -2.99 -35.46 -12.29
C ARG A 296 -3.75 -35.58 -10.95
N PRO A 297 -4.26 -36.77 -10.59
CA PRO A 297 -4.87 -36.98 -9.28
C PRO A 297 -3.96 -36.55 -8.13
N GLY A 298 -4.53 -35.87 -7.13
CA GLY A 298 -3.81 -35.25 -6.03
C GLY A 298 -3.33 -33.81 -6.28
N ASP A 299 -3.33 -33.32 -7.53
CA ASP A 299 -3.05 -31.91 -7.81
C ASP A 299 -4.09 -30.99 -7.19
N HIS A 300 -3.65 -29.82 -6.73
CA HIS A 300 -4.52 -28.78 -6.19
C HIS A 300 -4.87 -27.77 -7.29
N PHE A 301 -6.13 -27.29 -7.32
CA PHE A 301 -6.58 -26.33 -8.32
C PHE A 301 -7.55 -25.28 -7.73
N GLU A 302 -7.72 -24.20 -8.49
CA GLU A 302 -8.83 -23.25 -8.35
C GLU A 302 -9.68 -23.30 -9.63
N ILE A 303 -11.01 -23.25 -9.50
CA ILE A 303 -11.95 -23.14 -10.61
C ILE A 303 -12.83 -21.91 -10.48
N GLN A 304 -13.07 -21.21 -11.59
CA GLN A 304 -14.08 -20.16 -11.66
C GLN A 304 -15.49 -20.74 -11.57
N TRP A 305 -16.32 -20.17 -10.71
CA TRP A 305 -17.77 -20.41 -10.65
C TRP A 305 -18.52 -19.08 -10.50
N ARG A 306 -19.71 -18.98 -11.13
CA ARG A 306 -20.65 -17.87 -10.98
C ARG A 306 -22.08 -18.39 -10.91
N LYS A 307 -22.95 -17.73 -10.15
CA LYS A 307 -24.35 -18.14 -10.02
C LYS A 307 -25.12 -18.04 -11.34
N ASN A 308 -24.92 -16.97 -12.08
CA ASN A 308 -25.47 -16.76 -13.42
C ASN A 308 -24.61 -15.75 -14.19
N LYS A 309 -25.02 -15.43 -15.43
CA LYS A 309 -24.23 -14.58 -16.34
C LYS A 309 -24.14 -13.10 -15.93
N ASP A 310 -25.01 -12.61 -15.04
CA ASP A 310 -24.94 -11.26 -14.47
C ASP A 310 -23.93 -11.15 -13.30
N PHE A 311 -23.42 -12.29 -12.81
CA PHE A 311 -22.48 -12.34 -11.69
C PHE A 311 -21.04 -12.50 -12.22
N PRO A 312 -20.06 -11.81 -11.60
CA PRO A 312 -18.66 -12.13 -11.81
C PRO A 312 -18.35 -13.53 -11.28
N TYR A 313 -17.33 -14.18 -11.85
CA TYR A 313 -16.76 -15.39 -11.29
C TYR A 313 -16.05 -15.10 -9.95
N GLY A 314 -16.26 -15.99 -8.99
CA GLY A 314 -15.30 -16.21 -7.90
C GLY A 314 -14.47 -17.47 -8.17
N TRP A 315 -13.48 -17.72 -7.33
CA TRP A 315 -12.59 -18.87 -7.43
C TRP A 315 -12.82 -19.85 -6.29
N TRP A 316 -13.06 -21.13 -6.59
CA TRP A 316 -13.25 -22.21 -5.62
C TRP A 316 -12.07 -23.18 -5.66
N TYR A 317 -11.57 -23.53 -4.48
CA TYR A 317 -10.47 -24.49 -4.35
C TYR A 317 -10.97 -25.95 -4.37
N GLY A 318 -10.23 -26.80 -5.08
CA GLY A 318 -10.45 -28.24 -5.12
C GLY A 318 -9.16 -29.06 -5.27
N VAL A 319 -9.33 -30.38 -5.34
CA VAL A 319 -8.26 -31.36 -5.56
C VAL A 319 -8.67 -32.27 -6.70
N VAL A 320 -7.75 -32.58 -7.62
CA VAL A 320 -8.03 -33.52 -8.72
C VAL A 320 -8.23 -34.91 -8.11
N GLY A 321 -9.38 -35.51 -8.37
CA GLY A 321 -9.74 -36.85 -7.91
C GLY A 321 -9.26 -37.94 -8.86
N HIS A 322 -9.48 -39.19 -8.46
CA HIS A 322 -9.40 -40.33 -9.38
C HIS A 322 -10.76 -40.51 -10.08
N LEU A 323 -10.74 -41.06 -11.30
CA LEU A 323 -11.97 -41.51 -11.97
C LEU A 323 -12.50 -42.77 -11.27
N GLU A 324 -13.82 -42.98 -11.27
CA GLU A 324 -14.50 -44.11 -10.61
C GLU A 324 -13.89 -45.51 -10.87
N PRO A 325 -13.48 -45.91 -12.10
CA PRO A 325 -12.86 -47.22 -12.33
C PRO A 325 -11.43 -47.35 -11.79
N CYS A 326 -10.81 -46.28 -11.29
CA CYS A 326 -9.44 -46.30 -10.79
C CYS A 326 -9.41 -46.66 -9.29
N ASN A 327 -8.65 -47.70 -8.95
CA ASN A 327 -8.42 -48.16 -7.57
C ASN A 327 -7.52 -47.24 -6.72
N ALA A 328 -7.29 -45.99 -7.14
CA ALA A 328 -6.42 -45.00 -6.50
C ALA A 328 -4.98 -45.46 -6.18
N ASN A 329 -4.47 -46.51 -6.86
CA ASN A 329 -3.08 -46.96 -6.67
C ASN A 329 -2.11 -46.00 -7.37
N GLU A 330 -1.23 -45.35 -6.60
CA GLU A 330 -0.28 -44.33 -7.08
C GLU A 330 0.63 -44.82 -8.23
N HIS A 331 0.98 -46.11 -8.27
CA HIS A 331 1.89 -46.67 -9.28
C HIS A 331 1.18 -47.25 -10.50
N LEU A 332 -0.16 -47.41 -10.46
CA LEU A 332 -0.97 -47.98 -11.54
C LEU A 332 -2.02 -47.00 -12.08
N CYS A 333 -2.09 -45.78 -11.55
CA CYS A 333 -3.08 -44.77 -11.92
C CYS A 333 -2.84 -44.19 -13.32
N ARG A 334 -3.77 -44.48 -14.24
CA ARG A 334 -3.80 -43.92 -15.61
C ARG A 334 -4.83 -42.81 -15.83
N CYS A 335 -5.44 -42.25 -14.78
CA CYS A 335 -6.38 -41.11 -14.91
C CYS A 335 -5.77 -39.83 -15.51
N HIS A 336 -4.45 -39.79 -15.68
CA HIS A 336 -3.75 -38.72 -16.38
C HIS A 336 -3.69 -38.91 -17.91
N GLU A 337 -4.01 -40.11 -18.39
CA GLU A 337 -4.07 -40.48 -19.82
C GLU A 337 -5.51 -40.37 -20.37
N ASP A 338 -6.51 -40.29 -19.49
CA ASP A 338 -7.93 -40.14 -19.85
C ASP A 338 -8.26 -38.68 -20.17
N ASP A 339 -9.07 -38.44 -21.19
CA ASP A 339 -9.56 -37.11 -21.57
C ASP A 339 -10.45 -36.48 -20.48
N THR A 340 -10.95 -37.26 -19.52
CA THR A 340 -11.81 -36.83 -18.42
C THR A 340 -11.01 -36.57 -17.15
N ILE A 341 -11.18 -35.40 -16.56
CA ILE A 341 -10.61 -35.04 -15.26
C ILE A 341 -11.73 -35.02 -14.21
N MET A 342 -11.56 -35.78 -13.12
CA MET A 342 -12.40 -35.68 -11.93
C MET A 342 -11.94 -34.50 -11.06
N LEU A 343 -12.85 -33.57 -10.78
CA LEU A 343 -12.63 -32.44 -9.88
C LEU A 343 -13.34 -32.71 -8.55
N GLU A 344 -12.61 -32.75 -7.44
CA GLU A 344 -13.17 -33.08 -6.11
C GLU A 344 -13.07 -31.91 -5.12
N PHE A 345 -14.20 -31.58 -4.52
CA PHE A 345 -14.40 -30.56 -3.50
C PHE A 345 -14.62 -31.22 -2.15
N LYS A 346 -13.53 -31.74 -1.55
CA LYS A 346 -13.53 -32.54 -0.31
C LYS A 346 -14.09 -31.85 0.95
N HIS A 347 -14.46 -30.56 0.86
CA HIS A 347 -15.13 -29.82 1.93
C HIS A 347 -16.65 -30.03 1.95
N TYR A 348 -17.23 -30.62 0.90
CA TYR A 348 -18.63 -31.05 0.88
C TYR A 348 -18.75 -32.53 1.29
N ALA A 349 -19.85 -32.85 1.97
CA ALA A 349 -20.18 -34.21 2.40
C ALA A 349 -20.26 -35.22 1.25
N ALA A 350 -20.03 -36.50 1.55
CA ALA A 350 -19.79 -37.55 0.56
C ALA A 350 -20.86 -37.69 -0.55
N GLY A 351 -22.14 -37.47 -0.22
CA GLY A 351 -23.28 -37.53 -1.14
C GLY A 351 -23.77 -36.16 -1.65
N SER A 352 -23.02 -35.08 -1.47
CA SER A 352 -23.38 -33.76 -2.00
C SER A 352 -23.15 -33.71 -3.52
N ARG A 353 -24.15 -33.21 -4.28
CA ARG A 353 -24.00 -32.96 -5.73
C ARG A 353 -22.85 -32.01 -6.08
N TRP A 354 -22.42 -31.21 -5.12
CA TRP A 354 -21.32 -30.24 -5.26
C TRP A 354 -19.95 -30.84 -5.00
N ARG A 355 -19.85 -32.08 -4.50
CA ARG A 355 -18.58 -32.68 -4.10
C ARG A 355 -17.70 -33.07 -5.30
N GLN A 356 -18.30 -33.45 -6.43
CA GLN A 356 -17.58 -33.99 -7.58
C GLN A 356 -18.18 -33.46 -8.89
N THR A 357 -17.32 -33.18 -9.88
CA THR A 357 -17.73 -32.90 -11.27
C THR A 357 -16.63 -33.32 -12.24
N THR A 358 -16.96 -33.47 -13.52
CA THR A 358 -16.04 -33.91 -14.57
C THR A 358 -15.86 -32.88 -15.67
N VAL A 359 -14.61 -32.59 -16.02
CA VAL A 359 -14.23 -31.71 -17.14
C VAL A 359 -13.45 -32.49 -18.21
N SER A 360 -13.48 -32.02 -19.46
CA SER A 360 -12.71 -32.61 -20.56
C SER A 360 -11.38 -31.86 -20.70
N ARG A 361 -10.29 -32.56 -21.01
CA ARG A 361 -9.00 -31.95 -21.38
C ARG A 361 -9.10 -31.18 -22.71
N LYS A 362 -9.74 -31.81 -23.70
CA LYS A 362 -9.79 -31.34 -25.10
C LYS A 362 -10.92 -30.35 -25.37
N ASP A 363 -12.12 -30.63 -24.86
CA ASP A 363 -13.35 -29.86 -25.14
C ASP A 363 -13.77 -28.97 -23.95
N HIS A 364 -12.79 -28.33 -23.31
CA HIS A 364 -13.06 -27.54 -22.11
C HIS A 364 -13.71 -26.19 -22.43
N ARG A 365 -14.82 -25.90 -21.76
CA ARG A 365 -15.59 -24.66 -21.87
C ARG A 365 -16.39 -24.43 -20.59
N GLU A 366 -17.03 -23.27 -20.47
CA GLU A 366 -18.03 -23.04 -19.42
C GLU A 366 -19.13 -24.13 -19.50
N LYS A 367 -19.37 -24.79 -18.37
CA LYS A 367 -20.43 -25.80 -18.14
C LYS A 367 -21.36 -25.30 -17.03
N GLY A 368 -22.53 -25.92 -16.92
CA GLY A 368 -23.54 -25.61 -15.89
C GLY A 368 -24.73 -24.81 -16.45
N ASP A 369 -25.60 -24.39 -15.54
CA ASP A 369 -26.89 -23.74 -15.85
C ASP A 369 -27.30 -22.77 -14.72
N GLU A 370 -28.51 -22.21 -14.78
CA GLU A 370 -29.04 -21.29 -13.76
C GLU A 370 -29.37 -21.96 -12.40
N THR A 371 -29.39 -23.30 -12.33
CA THR A 371 -29.72 -24.08 -11.13
C THR A 371 -28.47 -24.43 -10.33
N ASP A 372 -27.43 -24.89 -11.03
CA ASP A 372 -26.13 -25.26 -10.43
C ASP A 372 -25.05 -24.17 -10.59
N GLY A 373 -25.38 -23.07 -11.27
CA GLY A 373 -24.42 -22.06 -11.66
C GLY A 373 -23.48 -22.54 -12.76
N PHE A 374 -22.67 -21.62 -13.25
CA PHE A 374 -21.75 -21.85 -14.35
C PHE A 374 -20.30 -21.91 -13.86
N TYR A 375 -19.54 -22.87 -14.35
CA TYR A 375 -18.13 -23.06 -13.99
C TYR A 375 -17.28 -23.42 -15.21
N GLY A 376 -15.99 -23.11 -15.15
CA GLY A 376 -15.07 -23.53 -16.22
C GLY A 376 -13.62 -23.19 -15.98
N GLY A 377 -13.23 -21.93 -15.84
CA GLY A 377 -11.82 -21.53 -15.86
C GLY A 377 -11.00 -22.16 -14.72
N ILE A 378 -10.12 -23.11 -15.04
CA ILE A 378 -9.30 -23.88 -14.09
C ILE A 378 -7.86 -23.39 -14.08
N ARG A 379 -7.31 -23.20 -12.88
CA ARG A 379 -5.92 -22.85 -12.61
C ARG A 379 -5.30 -23.87 -11.65
N LYS A 380 -4.24 -24.56 -12.09
CA LYS A 380 -3.42 -25.43 -11.23
C LYS A 380 -2.67 -24.59 -10.19
N LEU A 381 -2.69 -25.03 -8.92
CA LEU A 381 -1.87 -24.44 -7.85
C LEU A 381 -0.47 -25.03 -7.88
N GLN A 382 0.52 -24.17 -8.07
CA GLN A 382 1.92 -24.56 -8.26
C GLN A 382 2.69 -24.59 -6.93
N THR A 383 2.37 -23.68 -6.01
CA THR A 383 3.20 -23.45 -4.82
C THR A 383 2.61 -24.04 -3.54
N LYS A 384 3.49 -24.55 -2.66
CA LYS A 384 3.10 -25.00 -1.31
C LYS A 384 2.46 -23.87 -0.50
N ASP A 385 2.84 -22.61 -0.74
CA ASP A 385 2.32 -21.44 -0.03
C ASP A 385 0.86 -21.13 -0.40
N GLU A 386 0.48 -21.21 -1.68
CA GLU A 386 -0.92 -21.08 -2.12
C GLU A 386 -1.79 -22.17 -1.49
N ILE A 387 -1.35 -23.43 -1.60
CA ILE A 387 -2.06 -24.60 -1.07
C ILE A 387 -2.20 -24.48 0.46
N SER A 388 -1.13 -24.09 1.16
CA SER A 388 -1.16 -23.88 2.62
C SER A 388 -2.04 -22.71 3.04
N THR A 389 -2.17 -21.69 2.18
CA THR A 389 -3.10 -20.57 2.43
C THR A 389 -4.54 -21.04 2.36
N TRP A 390 -4.91 -21.81 1.33
CA TRP A 390 -6.25 -22.43 1.24
C TRP A 390 -6.55 -23.36 2.41
N ARG A 391 -5.60 -24.21 2.81
CA ARG A 391 -5.77 -25.14 3.94
C ARG A 391 -6.03 -24.45 5.29
N ARG A 392 -5.68 -23.17 5.46
CA ARG A 392 -6.05 -22.38 6.66
C ARG A 392 -7.52 -22.01 6.72
N PHE A 393 -8.21 -22.02 5.58
CA PHE A 393 -9.66 -21.82 5.47
C PHE A 393 -10.41 -23.14 5.40
N TRP A 394 -9.74 -24.27 5.66
CA TRP A 394 -10.39 -25.58 5.68
C TRP A 394 -11.39 -25.65 6.85
N PRO A 395 -12.61 -26.16 6.66
CA PRO A 395 -13.59 -26.26 7.73
C PRO A 395 -13.12 -27.30 8.77
N VAL A 396 -13.07 -26.90 10.04
CA VAL A 396 -12.57 -27.77 11.11
C VAL A 396 -13.51 -28.96 11.35
N ASP A 397 -14.82 -28.76 11.11
CA ASP A 397 -15.89 -29.70 11.46
C ASP A 397 -16.24 -30.73 10.35
N VAL A 398 -15.39 -30.87 9.32
CA VAL A 398 -15.58 -31.87 8.23
C VAL A 398 -14.62 -33.07 8.39
N LEU A 399 -14.06 -33.24 9.60
CA LEU A 399 -13.17 -34.36 9.97
C LEU A 399 -13.73 -35.24 11.12
N SER A 400 -15.00 -35.05 11.50
CA SER A 400 -15.73 -35.84 12.50
C SER A 400 -16.71 -36.82 11.88
#